data_AF-A0A9W8KLB4-F1
#
_entry.id   AF-A0A9W8KLB4-F1
#
_cell.length_a   1.000
_cell.length_b   1.000
_cell.length_c   1.000
_cell.angle_alpha   90.00
_cell.angle_beta   90.00
_cell.angle_gamma   90.00
#
_symmetry.space_group_name_H-M   'P 1'
#
loop_
_entity.id
_entity.type
_entity.pdbx_description
1 polymer ?
#
loop_
_entity_poly.entity_id
_entity_poly.type
_entity_poly.pdbx_seq_one_letter_code
_entity_poly.pdbx_strand_id
1 'polypeptide(L)'
;MADNISVLTKGHKTYAKKRKARREQVEEVQFDPEARRTFLTGFHKRKVERQEQARALARQREREERLEMRRENRQAQKEHLAHKIMLNKGIDGELDADKEKEANSGSDEESEAEKDAEEESVLHGDTTVTTVTVTRDFDPTKIGDSDLRLDAKLSAQEIALNVERDALKTLRRGDASSDDDADGDETKSKSVKQDKKKKKPTKKFRYETKAKRATTNKAMSAAKKKKGAMSNGGKTQRRR
;
A
#
# COMPACT_ATOMS: atom_id res chain seq x y z
N MET A 1 32.46 19.51 -23.81
CA MET A 1 33.79 19.80 -23.22
C MET A 1 33.56 20.10 -21.75
N ALA A 2 34.35 19.57 -20.82
CA ALA A 2 34.13 19.83 -19.40
C ALA A 2 34.53 21.27 -19.06
N ASP A 3 33.69 22.01 -18.35
CA ASP A 3 33.98 23.38 -17.96
C ASP A 3 35.27 23.46 -17.14
N ASN A 4 36.19 24.33 -17.54
CA ASN A 4 37.50 24.50 -16.89
C ASN A 4 37.38 24.80 -15.39
N ILE A 5 36.36 25.58 -15.00
CA ILE A 5 36.04 25.89 -13.60
C ILE A 5 35.69 24.61 -12.83
N SER A 6 34.94 23.70 -13.44
CA SER A 6 34.57 22.42 -12.83
C SER A 6 35.78 21.50 -12.63
N VAL A 7 36.72 21.49 -13.59
CA VAL A 7 37.95 20.70 -13.54
C VAL A 7 38.87 21.20 -12.42
N LEU A 8 39.07 22.52 -12.34
CA LEU A 8 39.91 23.16 -11.33
C LEU A 8 39.30 23.08 -9.92
N THR A 9 37.97 23.18 -9.77
CA THR A 9 37.29 23.12 -8.46
C THR A 9 36.98 21.69 -7.98
N LYS A 10 37.18 20.66 -8.83
CA LYS A 10 36.90 19.26 -8.50
C LYS A 10 37.68 18.79 -7.27
N GLY A 11 38.95 19.18 -7.15
CA GLY A 11 39.78 18.86 -6.00
C GLY A 11 39.22 19.41 -4.70
N HIS A 12 38.85 20.70 -4.67
CA HIS A 12 38.28 21.32 -3.47
C HIS A 12 36.99 20.62 -3.01
N LYS A 13 36.11 20.26 -3.97
CA LYS A 13 34.88 19.51 -3.68
C LYS A 13 35.17 18.11 -3.12
N THR A 14 36.20 17.41 -3.62
CA THR A 14 36.55 16.08 -3.08
C THR A 14 37.17 16.18 -1.68
N TYR A 15 38.03 17.17 -1.42
CA TYR A 15 38.59 17.40 -0.08
C TYR A 15 37.51 17.81 0.94
N ALA A 16 36.57 18.67 0.55
CA ALA A 16 35.43 19.03 1.39
C ALA A 16 34.58 17.80 1.74
N LYS A 17 34.29 16.93 0.75
CA LYS A 17 33.59 15.65 0.98
C LYS A 17 34.36 14.73 1.91
N LYS A 18 35.68 14.57 1.72
CA LYS A 18 36.53 13.75 2.60
C LYS A 18 36.57 14.29 4.03
N ARG A 19 36.65 15.62 4.21
CA ARG A 19 36.63 16.24 5.54
C ARG A 19 35.30 16.03 6.25
N LYS A 20 34.19 16.14 5.51
CA LYS A 20 32.85 15.86 6.04
C LYS A 20 32.72 14.38 6.44
N ALA A 21 33.16 13.46 5.59
CA ALA A 21 33.16 12.03 5.90
C ALA A 21 34.00 11.67 7.13
N ARG A 22 35.16 12.32 7.33
CA ARG A 22 35.98 12.12 8.55
C ARG A 22 35.35 12.70 9.82
N ARG A 23 34.53 13.76 9.72
CA ARG A 23 33.78 14.31 10.86
C ARG A 23 32.57 13.45 11.24
N GLU A 24 31.96 12.81 10.25
CA GLU A 24 30.85 11.86 10.46
C GLU A 24 31.36 10.47 10.88
N GLN A 25 32.68 10.24 10.81
CA GLN A 25 33.30 9.02 11.30
C GLN A 25 33.31 9.05 12.83
N VAL A 26 32.61 8.11 13.43
CA VAL A 26 32.55 7.95 14.89
C VAL A 26 33.95 7.63 15.43
N GLU A 27 34.45 8.45 16.36
CA GLU A 27 35.82 8.34 16.91
C GLU A 27 35.98 7.14 17.84
N GLU A 28 34.94 6.79 18.61
CA GLU A 28 34.93 5.65 19.53
C GLU A 28 33.57 4.94 19.51
N VAL A 29 33.58 3.60 19.43
CA VAL A 29 32.37 2.78 19.53
C VAL A 29 32.30 2.19 20.94
N GLN A 30 31.52 2.83 21.82
CA GLN A 30 31.26 2.30 23.16
C GLN A 30 30.15 1.26 23.13
N PHE A 31 30.38 0.12 23.78
CA PHE A 31 29.43 -0.98 23.79
C PHE A 31 28.61 -0.98 25.08
N ASP A 32 27.35 -0.55 24.97
CA ASP A 32 26.43 -0.54 26.10
C ASP A 32 25.79 -1.94 26.30
N PRO A 33 26.06 -2.61 27.43
CA PRO A 33 25.47 -3.92 27.73
C PRO A 33 23.94 -3.87 27.90
N GLU A 34 23.35 -2.74 28.30
CA GLU A 34 21.90 -2.60 28.43
C GLU A 34 21.21 -2.48 27.08
N ALA A 35 21.74 -1.65 26.17
CA ALA A 35 21.34 -1.63 24.77
C ALA A 35 21.47 -3.01 24.10
N ARG A 36 22.52 -3.79 24.45
CA ARG A 36 22.65 -5.17 23.96
C ARG A 36 21.54 -6.08 24.47
N ARG A 37 21.20 -6.02 25.76
CA ARG A 37 20.13 -6.83 26.36
C ARG A 37 18.78 -6.51 25.73
N THR A 38 18.47 -5.23 25.56
CA THR A 38 17.24 -4.80 24.89
C THR A 38 17.24 -5.17 23.41
N PHE A 39 18.38 -5.13 22.72
CA PHE A 39 18.50 -5.62 21.34
C PHE A 39 18.31 -7.14 21.25
N LEU A 40 18.86 -7.93 22.16
CA LEU A 40 18.69 -9.39 22.10
C LEU A 40 17.27 -9.84 22.46
N THR A 41 16.65 -9.22 23.46
CA THR A 41 15.31 -9.61 23.95
C THR A 41 14.16 -8.85 23.29
N GLY A 42 14.42 -7.68 22.71
CA GLY A 42 13.42 -6.77 22.13
C GLY A 42 12.95 -7.13 20.72
N PHE A 43 12.93 -8.40 20.33
CA PHE A 43 12.42 -8.82 19.02
C PHE A 43 10.97 -8.38 18.79
N HIS A 44 10.13 -8.46 19.83
CA HIS A 44 8.76 -7.96 19.75
C HIS A 44 8.72 -6.44 19.51
N LYS A 45 9.53 -5.67 20.23
CA LYS A 45 9.66 -4.21 20.05
C LYS A 45 10.08 -3.87 18.62
N ARG A 46 11.13 -4.51 18.09
CA ARG A 46 11.56 -4.32 16.69
C ARG A 46 10.49 -4.71 15.67
N LYS A 47 9.72 -5.76 15.94
CA LYS A 47 8.64 -6.18 15.05
C LYS A 47 7.53 -5.13 15.02
N VAL A 48 7.15 -4.60 16.18
CA VAL A 48 6.18 -3.50 16.31
C VAL A 48 6.70 -2.23 15.64
N GLU A 49 7.93 -1.81 15.94
CA GLU A 49 8.58 -0.65 15.32
C GLU A 49 8.61 -0.77 13.79
N ARG A 50 8.94 -1.95 13.24
CA ARG A 50 8.92 -2.17 11.79
C ARG A 50 7.52 -2.03 11.21
N GLN A 51 6.50 -2.54 11.90
CA GLN A 51 5.11 -2.40 11.47
C GLN A 51 4.66 -0.95 11.53
N GLU A 52 5.03 -0.22 12.58
CA GLU A 52 4.73 1.20 12.75
C GLU A 52 5.44 2.06 11.70
N GLN A 53 6.72 1.80 11.42
CA GLN A 53 7.47 2.47 10.35
C GLN A 53 6.84 2.21 8.99
N ALA A 54 6.42 0.98 8.69
CA ALA A 54 5.72 0.67 7.46
C ALA A 54 4.40 1.45 7.35
N ARG A 55 3.62 1.52 8.44
CA ARG A 55 2.38 2.32 8.51
C ARG A 55 2.66 3.83 8.39
N ALA A 56 3.74 4.32 8.98
CA ALA A 56 4.13 5.73 8.90
C ALA A 56 4.53 6.11 7.47
N LEU A 57 5.34 5.28 6.80
CA LEU A 57 5.73 5.48 5.41
C LEU A 57 4.52 5.42 4.47
N ALA A 58 3.60 4.49 4.69
CA ALA A 58 2.36 4.43 3.90
C ALA A 58 1.53 5.71 4.04
N ARG A 59 1.34 6.21 5.27
CA ARG A 59 0.63 7.47 5.53
C ARG A 59 1.35 8.69 4.93
N GLN A 60 2.68 8.71 4.93
CA GLN A 60 3.46 9.77 4.29
C GLN A 60 3.24 9.79 2.78
N ARG A 61 3.31 8.62 2.13
CA ARG A 61 3.05 8.49 0.69
C ARG A 61 1.63 8.89 0.32
N GLU A 62 0.62 8.42 1.06
CA GLU A 62 -0.77 8.80 0.84
C GLU A 62 -0.97 10.33 0.96
N ARG A 63 -0.29 10.96 1.92
CA ARG A 63 -0.33 12.42 2.09
C ARG A 63 0.33 13.15 0.92
N GLU A 64 1.49 12.67 0.46
CA GLU A 64 2.20 13.21 -0.69
C GLU A 64 1.35 13.09 -1.96
N GLU A 65 0.82 11.89 -2.24
CA GLU A 65 -0.08 11.64 -3.37
C GLU A 65 -1.33 12.54 -3.32
N ARG A 66 -1.95 12.70 -2.14
CA ARG A 66 -3.11 13.59 -1.99
C ARG A 66 -2.76 15.05 -2.26
N LEU A 67 -1.57 15.51 -1.88
CA LEU A 67 -1.11 16.86 -2.16
C LEU A 67 -0.79 17.06 -3.64
N GLU A 68 -0.20 16.06 -4.29
CA GLU A 68 0.07 16.05 -5.74
C GLU A 68 -1.24 16.10 -6.52
N MET A 69 -2.20 15.23 -6.22
CA MET A 69 -3.53 15.23 -6.84
C MET A 69 -4.24 16.59 -6.69
N ARG A 70 -4.14 17.22 -5.51
CA ARG A 70 -4.70 18.58 -5.30
C ARG A 70 -3.98 19.63 -6.14
N ARG A 71 -2.66 19.50 -6.30
CA ARG A 71 -1.86 20.43 -7.12
C ARG A 71 -2.22 20.27 -8.59
N GLU A 72 -2.32 19.04 -9.08
CA GLU A 72 -2.72 18.71 -10.44
C GLU A 72 -4.13 19.22 -10.74
N ASN A 73 -5.11 18.95 -9.87
CA ASN A 73 -6.48 19.46 -10.05
C ASN A 73 -6.51 21.00 -10.13
N ARG A 74 -5.73 21.69 -9.28
CA ARG A 74 -5.65 23.15 -9.33
C ARG A 74 -4.98 23.65 -10.62
N GLN A 75 -3.97 22.93 -11.12
CA GLN A 75 -3.33 23.26 -12.41
C GLN A 75 -4.29 23.03 -13.57
N ALA A 76 -4.97 21.88 -13.62
CA ALA A 76 -5.97 21.56 -14.64
C ALA A 76 -7.12 22.57 -14.65
N GLN A 77 -7.62 22.99 -13.48
CA GLN A 77 -8.63 24.05 -13.38
C GLN A 77 -8.12 25.38 -13.94
N LYS A 78 -6.89 25.78 -13.60
CA LYS A 78 -6.29 27.02 -14.12
C LYS A 78 -6.10 26.96 -15.64
N GLU A 79 -5.61 25.85 -16.17
CA GLU A 79 -5.43 25.63 -17.61
C GLU A 79 -6.77 25.66 -18.33
N HIS A 80 -7.79 24.99 -17.80
CA HIS A 80 -9.13 24.99 -18.37
C HIS A 80 -9.77 26.39 -18.35
N LEU A 81 -9.61 27.15 -17.27
CA LEU A 81 -10.06 28.55 -17.21
C LEU A 81 -9.29 29.43 -18.19
N ALA A 82 -7.96 29.28 -18.30
CA ALA A 82 -7.15 30.01 -19.26
C ALA A 82 -7.55 29.69 -20.71
N HIS A 83 -7.82 28.42 -21.01
CA HIS A 83 -8.31 27.98 -22.31
C HIS A 83 -9.70 28.56 -22.64
N LYS A 84 -10.63 28.56 -21.67
CA LYS A 84 -11.94 29.20 -21.83
C LYS A 84 -11.83 30.70 -22.07
N ILE A 85 -10.97 31.40 -21.32
CA ILE A 85 -10.71 32.84 -21.51
C ILE A 85 -10.11 33.10 -22.90
N MET A 86 -9.17 32.25 -23.35
CA MET A 86 -8.57 32.39 -24.67
C MET A 86 -9.59 32.19 -25.80
N LEU A 87 -10.46 31.16 -25.69
CA LEU A 87 -11.54 30.93 -26.63
C LEU A 87 -12.54 32.10 -26.66
N ASN A 88 -12.99 32.56 -25.49
CA ASN A 88 -13.95 33.66 -25.40
C ASN A 88 -13.35 34.96 -25.94
N LYS A 89 -12.09 35.30 -25.62
CA LYS A 89 -11.41 36.47 -26.21
C LYS A 89 -11.29 36.40 -27.74
N GLY A 90 -11.20 35.19 -28.31
CA GLY A 90 -11.20 34.99 -29.76
C GLY A 90 -12.58 35.15 -30.41
N ILE A 91 -13.66 35.03 -29.63
CA ILE A 91 -15.05 35.14 -30.08
C ILE A 91 -15.59 36.56 -29.81
N ASP A 92 -15.29 37.14 -28.64
CA ASP A 92 -15.70 38.48 -28.23
C ASP A 92 -14.88 39.57 -28.96
N GLY A 93 -13.70 39.25 -29.48
CA GLY A 93 -12.89 40.14 -30.33
C GLY A 93 -13.54 40.53 -31.66
N GLU A 94 -14.65 39.90 -32.04
CA GLU A 94 -15.46 40.26 -33.22
C GLU A 94 -16.83 40.89 -32.85
N LEU A 95 -17.16 40.99 -31.55
CA LEU A 95 -18.43 41.55 -31.07
C LEU A 95 -18.29 42.77 -30.14
N ASP A 96 -17.09 43.07 -29.62
CA ASP A 96 -16.85 44.16 -28.67
C ASP A 96 -16.17 45.41 -29.28
N ALA A 97 -16.53 45.79 -30.51
CA ALA A 97 -16.21 47.13 -31.03
C ALA A 97 -17.27 48.19 -30.70
N ASP A 98 -18.48 47.81 -30.24
CA ASP A 98 -19.64 48.72 -30.16
C ASP A 98 -20.44 48.69 -28.84
N LYS A 99 -19.84 48.30 -27.70
CA LYS A 99 -20.43 48.56 -26.38
C LYS A 99 -19.45 49.18 -25.40
N GLU A 100 -19.24 50.47 -25.63
CA GLU A 100 -18.81 51.40 -24.61
C GLU A 100 -19.64 51.26 -23.32
N LYS A 101 -18.95 51.44 -22.18
CA LYS A 101 -19.39 52.26 -21.04
C LYS A 101 -20.86 52.14 -20.66
N GLU A 102 -21.19 51.32 -19.67
CA GLU A 102 -22.21 51.65 -18.65
C GLU A 102 -22.21 50.56 -17.57
N ALA A 103 -22.57 50.95 -16.34
CA ALA A 103 -22.85 50.08 -15.18
C ALA A 103 -21.66 49.54 -14.34
N ASN A 104 -20.90 50.48 -13.78
CA ASN A 104 -20.53 50.40 -12.37
C ASN A 104 -21.71 50.96 -11.55
N SER A 105 -22.57 50.11 -10.98
CA SER A 105 -23.50 50.48 -9.90
C SER A 105 -23.98 49.21 -9.20
N GLY A 106 -23.89 49.19 -7.88
CA GLY A 106 -24.19 48.02 -7.07
C GLY A 106 -25.67 47.64 -7.05
N SER A 107 -25.93 46.38 -6.72
CA SER A 107 -27.14 45.96 -6.02
C SER A 107 -26.81 44.67 -5.25
N ASP A 108 -26.61 44.86 -3.95
CA ASP A 108 -26.92 43.91 -2.91
C ASP A 108 -28.46 43.80 -2.88
N GLU A 109 -29.02 42.65 -3.22
CA GLU A 109 -30.44 42.37 -2.98
C GLU A 109 -30.69 40.86 -3.00
N GLU A 110 -31.06 40.39 -1.80
CA GLU A 110 -31.75 39.14 -1.54
C GLU A 110 -32.92 38.96 -2.51
N SER A 111 -33.02 37.79 -3.14
CA SER A 111 -34.30 37.31 -3.64
C SER A 111 -34.45 35.84 -3.27
N GLU A 112 -35.08 35.65 -2.11
CA GLU A 112 -35.86 34.44 -1.85
C GLU A 112 -36.96 34.35 -2.91
N ALA A 113 -36.86 33.34 -3.76
CA ALA A 113 -37.96 32.89 -4.60
C ALA A 113 -38.05 31.37 -4.44
N GLU A 114 -38.87 30.97 -3.48
CA GLU A 114 -39.39 29.61 -3.31
C GLU A 114 -39.90 29.07 -4.66
N LYS A 115 -39.21 28.05 -5.18
CA LYS A 115 -39.80 27.10 -6.11
C LYS A 115 -39.78 25.75 -5.41
N ASP A 116 -40.93 25.38 -4.88
CA ASP A 116 -41.25 24.01 -4.48
C ASP A 116 -41.23 23.14 -5.73
N ALA A 117 -40.12 22.44 -5.93
CA ALA A 117 -40.00 21.36 -6.89
C ALA A 117 -39.36 20.19 -6.14
N GLU A 118 -40.18 19.19 -5.82
CA GLU A 118 -39.72 17.88 -5.37
C GLU A 118 -38.93 17.25 -6.53
N GLU A 119 -37.59 17.30 -6.45
CA GLU A 119 -36.72 16.72 -7.46
C GLU A 119 -36.64 15.20 -7.26
N GLU A 120 -37.50 14.45 -7.96
CA GLU A 120 -37.33 13.00 -8.12
C GLU A 120 -36.22 12.72 -9.14
N SER A 121 -35.09 12.16 -8.68
CA SER A 121 -34.04 11.68 -9.57
C SER A 121 -34.11 10.16 -9.73
N VAL A 122 -34.42 9.70 -10.94
CA VAL A 122 -34.49 8.27 -11.27
C VAL A 122 -33.14 7.81 -11.84
N LEU A 123 -32.36 7.13 -11.02
CA LEU A 123 -31.09 6.53 -11.43
C LEU A 123 -31.36 5.15 -12.03
N HIS A 124 -31.05 4.98 -13.32
CA HIS A 124 -31.18 3.72 -14.03
C HIS A 124 -29.86 2.93 -13.95
N GLY A 125 -29.86 1.79 -13.27
CA GLY A 125 -28.83 0.77 -13.42
C GLY A 125 -29.35 -0.36 -14.32
N ASP A 126 -28.49 -0.97 -15.13
CA ASP A 126 -28.84 -1.98 -16.16
C ASP A 126 -29.67 -3.19 -15.68
N THR A 127 -29.91 -3.34 -14.37
CA THR A 127 -30.72 -4.42 -13.79
C THR A 127 -31.69 -4.00 -12.68
N THR A 128 -31.64 -2.75 -12.18
CA THR A 128 -32.53 -2.28 -11.09
C THR A 128 -32.82 -0.77 -11.20
N VAL A 129 -34.06 -0.38 -10.94
CA VAL A 129 -34.49 1.03 -10.85
C VAL A 129 -34.56 1.39 -9.36
N THR A 130 -33.83 2.42 -8.96
CA THR A 130 -33.86 2.95 -7.59
C THR A 130 -34.31 4.41 -7.64
N THR A 131 -35.42 4.72 -6.97
CA THR A 131 -35.94 6.10 -6.85
C THR A 131 -35.51 6.65 -5.49
N VAL A 132 -34.86 7.83 -5.50
CA VAL A 132 -34.46 8.54 -4.28
C VAL A 132 -35.26 9.83 -4.19
N THR A 133 -36.11 9.93 -3.17
CA THR A 133 -36.85 11.15 -2.82
C THR A 133 -36.12 11.90 -1.71
N VAL A 134 -35.76 13.15 -1.98
CA VAL A 134 -35.12 14.03 -0.99
C VAL A 134 -36.19 14.99 -0.45
N THR A 135 -36.66 14.75 0.76
CA THR A 135 -37.57 15.67 1.48
C THR A 135 -36.76 16.80 2.14
N ARG A 136 -37.19 18.06 1.96
CA ARG A 136 -36.49 19.27 2.45
C ARG A 136 -36.29 19.33 3.97
N ASP A 137 -37.04 18.56 4.75
CA ASP A 137 -36.93 18.49 6.22
C ASP A 137 -35.78 17.57 6.69
N PHE A 138 -35.02 16.97 5.76
CA PHE A 138 -33.86 16.15 6.10
C PHE A 138 -32.67 17.03 6.48
N ASP A 139 -32.59 17.36 7.77
CA ASP A 139 -31.45 18.07 8.36
C ASP A 139 -30.41 17.07 8.88
N PRO A 140 -29.24 16.90 8.21
CA PRO A 140 -28.23 15.92 8.61
C PRO A 140 -27.58 16.24 9.96
N THR A 141 -27.85 17.42 10.54
CA THR A 141 -27.35 17.82 11.86
C THR A 141 -28.27 17.42 13.01
N LYS A 142 -29.53 17.04 12.72
CA LYS A 142 -30.52 16.61 13.72
C LYS A 142 -30.60 15.10 13.92
N ILE A 143 -29.88 14.33 13.11
CA ILE A 143 -29.75 12.87 13.28
C ILE A 143 -28.89 12.64 14.53
N GLY A 144 -29.52 12.30 15.65
CA GLY A 144 -28.81 11.94 16.86
C GLY A 144 -28.12 10.59 16.72
N ASP A 145 -27.01 10.39 17.43
CA ASP A 145 -26.31 9.09 17.55
C ASP A 145 -27.24 7.95 18.05
N SER A 146 -28.43 8.29 18.56
CA SER A 146 -29.48 7.35 18.93
C SER A 146 -30.16 6.66 17.75
N ASP A 147 -30.23 7.32 16.59
CA ASP A 147 -31.04 6.88 15.45
C ASP A 147 -30.21 6.03 14.48
N LEU A 148 -28.88 6.12 14.56
CA LEU A 148 -27.91 5.24 13.91
C LEU A 148 -27.64 3.95 14.70
N ARG A 149 -28.51 3.61 15.67
CA ARG A 149 -28.40 2.39 16.47
C ARG A 149 -28.62 1.14 15.61
N LEU A 150 -27.54 0.69 14.98
CA LEU A 150 -27.31 -0.72 14.73
C LEU A 150 -27.22 -1.42 16.09
N ASP A 151 -28.22 -2.24 16.42
CA ASP A 151 -28.27 -3.07 17.61
C ASP A 151 -27.08 -4.04 17.68
N ALA A 152 -25.95 -3.57 18.22
CA ALA A 152 -24.80 -4.42 18.55
C ALA A 152 -24.02 -3.78 19.71
N LYS A 153 -24.63 -3.74 20.90
CA LYS A 153 -23.88 -3.57 22.15
C LYS A 153 -23.12 -4.86 22.44
N LEU A 154 -21.99 -5.07 21.79
CA LEU A 154 -20.93 -5.91 22.35
C LEU A 154 -20.04 -4.97 23.17
N SER A 155 -19.98 -5.22 24.48
CA SER A 155 -19.12 -4.44 25.36
C SER A 155 -17.65 -4.61 24.96
N ALA A 156 -16.82 -3.58 25.14
CA ALA A 156 -15.40 -3.65 24.84
C ALA A 156 -14.69 -4.81 25.58
N GLN A 157 -15.24 -5.26 26.72
CA GLN A 157 -14.78 -6.44 27.45
C GLN A 157 -15.10 -7.76 26.71
N GLU A 158 -16.27 -7.90 26.09
CA GLU A 158 -16.62 -9.10 25.31
C GLU A 158 -15.80 -9.22 24.02
N ILE A 159 -15.49 -8.10 23.37
CA ILE A 159 -14.62 -8.09 22.19
C ILE A 159 -13.21 -8.56 22.58
N ALA A 160 -12.69 -8.11 23.72
CA ALA A 160 -11.38 -8.53 24.22
C ALA A 160 -11.34 -10.04 24.56
N LEU A 161 -12.38 -10.57 25.23
CA LEU A 161 -12.46 -11.99 25.60
C LEU A 161 -12.60 -12.91 24.36
N ASN A 162 -13.30 -12.46 23.32
CA ASN A 162 -13.44 -13.24 22.09
C ASN A 162 -12.13 -13.29 21.29
N VAL A 163 -11.35 -12.21 21.26
CA VAL A 163 -10.02 -12.16 20.64
C VAL A 163 -9.03 -13.08 21.37
N GLU A 164 -9.10 -13.14 22.71
CA GLU A 164 -8.23 -14.02 23.51
C GLU A 164 -8.58 -15.52 23.31
N ARG A 165 -9.88 -15.83 23.22
CA ARG A 165 -10.38 -17.19 22.98
C ARG A 165 -9.98 -17.72 21.60
N ASP A 166 -10.01 -16.87 20.57
CA ASP A 166 -9.55 -17.24 19.22
C ASP A 166 -8.03 -17.40 19.14
N ALA A 167 -7.26 -16.56 19.86
CA ALA A 167 -5.81 -16.73 19.98
C ALA A 167 -5.44 -18.10 20.60
N LEU A 168 -6.12 -18.51 21.68
CA LEU A 168 -5.90 -19.81 22.33
C LEU A 168 -6.31 -21.01 21.46
N LYS A 169 -7.31 -20.87 20.60
CA LYS A 169 -7.76 -21.92 19.68
C LYS A 169 -6.75 -22.19 18.56
N THR A 170 -5.97 -21.18 18.16
CA THR A 170 -4.88 -21.34 17.17
C THR A 170 -3.62 -21.99 17.76
N LEU A 171 -3.40 -21.90 19.07
CA LEU A 171 -2.30 -22.58 19.76
C LEU A 171 -2.58 -24.08 20.00
N ARG A 172 -3.85 -24.46 20.20
CA ARG A 172 -4.25 -25.86 20.46
C ARG A 172 -4.35 -26.76 19.22
N ARG A 173 -4.25 -26.21 18.00
CA ARG A 173 -4.35 -26.99 16.74
C ARG A 173 -3.01 -27.21 16.04
N GLY A 174 -1.89 -26.84 16.68
CA GLY A 174 -0.55 -26.90 16.09
C GLY A 174 0.33 -28.08 16.52
N ASP A 175 -0.16 -28.98 17.37
CA ASP A 175 0.65 -30.05 17.99
C ASP A 175 -0.04 -31.41 17.89
N ALA A 176 -0.04 -31.98 16.67
CA ALA A 176 -0.40 -33.36 16.41
C ALA A 176 0.22 -33.81 15.07
N SER A 177 1.54 -33.95 15.04
CA SER A 177 2.22 -34.91 14.17
C SER A 177 3.62 -35.17 14.71
N SER A 178 3.68 -36.11 15.66
CA SER A 178 4.82 -36.98 15.89
C SER A 178 5.15 -37.75 14.60
N ASP A 179 6.43 -37.82 14.25
CA ASP A 179 7.06 -39.10 13.94
C ASP A 179 8.58 -38.94 14.12
N ASP A 180 9.08 -39.91 14.86
CA ASP A 180 10.43 -40.13 15.34
C ASP A 180 11.49 -40.15 14.23
N ASP A 181 12.70 -39.71 14.57
CA ASP A 181 13.87 -40.60 14.57
C ASP A 181 15.05 -39.87 15.22
N ALA A 182 15.40 -40.39 16.39
CA ALA A 182 16.63 -40.10 17.10
C ALA A 182 17.78 -40.87 16.43
N ASP A 183 18.95 -40.23 16.29
CA ASP A 183 20.21 -40.89 16.62
C ASP A 183 21.31 -39.83 16.78
N GLY A 184 21.87 -39.79 17.97
CA GLY A 184 23.11 -39.08 18.27
C GLY A 184 24.28 -40.05 18.20
N ASP A 185 25.44 -39.56 17.77
CA ASP A 185 26.71 -40.09 18.25
C ASP A 185 27.81 -39.01 18.15
N GLU A 186 28.43 -38.71 19.28
CA GLU A 186 29.68 -37.97 19.39
C GLU A 186 30.81 -38.98 19.61
N THR A 187 31.79 -39.10 18.69
CA THR A 187 33.13 -39.58 19.08
C THR A 187 34.30 -38.99 18.29
N LYS A 188 35.22 -38.40 19.08
CA LYS A 188 36.66 -38.12 18.98
C LYS A 188 37.50 -38.38 17.70
N SER A 189 38.28 -37.35 17.39
CA SER A 189 39.70 -37.29 16.95
C SER A 189 40.48 -38.59 16.63
N LYS A 190 41.09 -38.68 15.44
CA LYS A 190 42.55 -38.50 15.17
C LYS A 190 42.92 -38.80 13.70
N SER A 191 44.01 -38.17 13.30
CA SER A 191 44.77 -38.19 12.05
C SER A 191 44.92 -39.54 11.31
N VAL A 192 44.80 -39.52 9.97
CA VAL A 192 45.76 -40.12 9.01
C VAL A 192 45.70 -39.34 7.70
N LYS A 193 46.85 -38.85 7.21
CA LYS A 193 47.02 -38.30 5.85
C LYS A 193 47.03 -39.46 4.85
N GLN A 194 46.07 -39.48 3.92
CA GLN A 194 46.18 -40.27 2.70
C GLN A 194 45.69 -39.44 1.50
N ASP A 195 46.48 -39.48 0.43
CA ASP A 195 46.32 -38.75 -0.81
C ASP A 195 44.97 -39.07 -1.49
N LYS A 196 44.06 -38.10 -1.45
CA LYS A 196 42.74 -38.21 -2.07
C LYS A 196 42.83 -37.75 -3.53
N LYS A 197 42.75 -38.72 -4.45
CA LYS A 197 42.36 -38.49 -5.86
C LYS A 197 41.15 -37.54 -5.90
N LYS A 198 41.22 -36.49 -6.72
CA LYS A 198 40.20 -35.42 -6.80
C LYS A 198 38.81 -36.01 -7.11
N LYS A 199 37.92 -36.03 -6.12
CA LYS A 199 36.50 -36.39 -6.32
C LYS A 199 35.83 -35.28 -7.15
N LYS A 200 35.06 -35.66 -8.17
CA LYS A 200 34.25 -34.74 -8.98
C LYS A 200 33.33 -33.93 -8.04
N PRO A 201 33.15 -32.61 -8.25
CA PRO A 201 32.30 -31.81 -7.37
C PRO A 201 30.87 -32.36 -7.41
N THR A 202 30.31 -32.61 -6.22
CA THR A 202 28.88 -32.94 -6.10
C THR A 202 28.08 -31.75 -6.63
N LYS A 203 27.09 -32.01 -7.49
CA LYS A 203 26.18 -30.97 -7.97
C LYS A 203 25.47 -30.41 -6.74
N LYS A 204 25.83 -29.18 -6.35
CA LYS A 204 25.10 -28.46 -5.30
C LYS A 204 23.68 -28.26 -5.81
N PHE A 205 22.72 -28.97 -5.23
CA PHE A 205 21.31 -28.66 -5.40
C PHE A 205 21.12 -27.22 -4.89
N ARG A 206 21.04 -26.27 -5.82
CA ARG A 206 20.63 -24.93 -5.50
C ARG A 206 19.13 -24.98 -5.32
N TYR A 207 18.66 -24.83 -4.09
CA TYR A 207 17.25 -24.61 -3.84
C TYR A 207 16.80 -23.43 -4.70
N GLU A 208 15.71 -23.65 -5.45
CA GLU A 208 15.01 -22.56 -6.12
C GLU A 208 14.68 -21.47 -5.10
N THR A 209 14.82 -20.21 -5.49
CA THR A 209 14.35 -19.09 -4.66
C THR A 209 12.85 -19.23 -4.40
N LYS A 210 12.33 -18.66 -3.31
CA LYS A 210 10.92 -18.77 -2.93
C LYS A 210 9.96 -18.37 -4.07
N ALA A 211 10.34 -17.37 -4.87
CA ALA A 211 9.60 -16.96 -6.06
C ALA A 211 9.59 -18.04 -7.16
N LYS A 212 10.74 -18.66 -7.47
CA LYS A 212 10.83 -19.75 -8.44
C LYS A 212 10.06 -20.99 -7.98
N ARG A 213 10.12 -21.32 -6.68
CA ARG A 213 9.33 -22.42 -6.09
C ARG A 213 7.82 -22.18 -6.22
N ALA A 214 7.37 -20.94 -6.08
CA ALA A 214 5.96 -20.59 -6.23
C ALA A 214 5.48 -20.75 -7.67
N THR A 215 6.29 -20.33 -8.65
CA THR A 215 5.93 -20.47 -10.08
C THR A 215 5.95 -21.93 -10.52
N THR A 216 6.93 -22.72 -10.09
CA THR A 216 6.99 -24.17 -10.39
C THR A 216 5.83 -24.93 -9.75
N ASN A 217 5.49 -24.64 -8.49
CA ASN A 217 4.30 -25.22 -7.85
C ASN A 217 2.99 -24.83 -8.56
N LYS A 218 2.87 -23.57 -9.00
CA LYS A 218 1.70 -23.10 -9.75
C LYS A 218 1.58 -23.84 -11.09
N ALA A 219 2.68 -23.98 -11.84
CA ALA A 219 2.71 -24.74 -13.09
C ALA A 219 2.35 -26.22 -12.90
N MET A 220 2.92 -26.87 -11.86
CA MET A 220 2.63 -28.27 -11.53
C MET A 220 1.16 -28.46 -11.12
N SER A 221 0.59 -27.55 -10.35
CA SER A 221 -0.83 -27.60 -9.97
C SER A 221 -1.76 -27.42 -11.18
N ALA A 222 -1.41 -26.53 -12.11
CA ALA A 222 -2.16 -26.32 -13.35
C ALA A 222 -2.08 -27.55 -14.27
N ALA A 223 -0.90 -28.16 -14.39
CA ALA A 223 -0.72 -29.39 -15.17
C ALA A 223 -1.52 -30.57 -14.57
N LYS A 224 -1.55 -30.71 -13.23
CA LYS A 224 -2.37 -31.72 -12.55
C LYS A 224 -3.86 -31.49 -12.79
N LYS A 225 -4.34 -30.24 -12.70
CA LYS A 225 -5.74 -29.89 -13.00
C LYS A 225 -6.12 -30.21 -14.45
N LYS A 226 -5.25 -29.89 -15.42
CA LYS A 226 -5.47 -30.24 -16.85
C LYS A 226 -5.53 -31.76 -17.05
N LYS A 227 -4.62 -32.52 -16.44
CA LYS A 227 -4.64 -33.99 -16.53
C LYS A 227 -5.89 -34.60 -15.88
N GLY A 228 -6.33 -34.08 -14.73
CA GLY A 228 -7.58 -34.52 -14.07
C GLY A 228 -8.84 -34.19 -14.88
N ALA A 229 -8.87 -33.05 -15.56
CA ALA A 229 -9.98 -32.69 -16.47
C ALA A 229 -10.02 -33.61 -17.70
N MET A 230 -8.87 -33.98 -18.26
CA MET A 230 -8.80 -34.91 -19.40
C MET A 230 -9.15 -36.36 -19.02
N SER A 231 -8.86 -36.82 -17.80
CA SER A 231 -9.19 -38.19 -17.40
C SER A 231 -10.68 -38.39 -17.09
N ASN A 232 -11.40 -37.35 -16.66
CA ASN A 232 -12.84 -37.43 -16.37
C ASN A 232 -13.73 -37.22 -17.60
N GLY A 233 -13.24 -36.60 -18.67
CA GLY A 233 -14.01 -36.36 -19.90
C GLY A 233 -14.16 -37.59 -20.83
N GLY A 234 -13.45 -38.69 -20.57
CA GLY A 234 -13.42 -39.87 -21.46
C GLY A 234 -14.40 -41.00 -21.16
N LYS A 235 -15.13 -40.96 -20.02
CA LYS A 235 -16.00 -42.06 -19.59
C LYS A 235 -17.46 -41.99 -20.07
N THR A 236 -17.87 -40.94 -20.76
CA THR A 236 -19.29 -40.73 -21.16
C THR A 236 -19.63 -41.08 -22.61
N GLN A 237 -18.69 -41.58 -23.43
CA GLN A 237 -18.94 -41.84 -24.87
C GLN A 237 -18.89 -43.32 -25.33
N ARG A 238 -18.99 -44.30 -24.43
CA ARG A 238 -19.14 -45.72 -24.83
C ARG A 238 -20.43 -46.34 -24.29
N ARG A 239 -21.58 -45.91 -24.82
CA ARG A 239 -22.80 -46.73 -24.87
C ARG A 239 -23.58 -46.38 -26.15
N ARG A 240 -23.38 -47.19 -27.19
CA ARG A 240 -24.34 -47.52 -28.26
C ARG A 240 -24.08 -48.95 -28.66
#